data_AF-Q0FPU4-F1
#
_entry.id   AF-Q0FPU4-F1
#
_cell.length_a   1.000
_cell.length_b   1.000
_cell.length_c   1.000
_cell.angle_alpha   90.00
_cell.angle_beta   90.00
_cell.angle_gamma   90.00
#
_symmetry.space_group_name_H-M   'P 1'
#
loop_
_entity.id
_entity.type
_entity.pdbx_description
1 polymer ?
#
loop_
_entity_poly.entity_id
_entity_poly.type
_entity_poly.pdbx_seq_one_letter_code
_entity_poly.pdbx_strand_id
1 'polypeptide(L)'
;NTPAASQDMNIALYRDPTGPILAAGRETDTINYLASDGTYYLRVIWAQYPDGNHPDGATYTYSLDVDLPEEMPSDGNDTLETATPITGSGTTIHSGTGVDWYRIDTLSGEMSFSVTPTAGQNLNFTLHNADGTILRAGQDAAEATKALDYLAGTDDTYYLKVFWARYPDGAPNGVTIDYSLSLRPLVQLRCRDQGMMRVYFVPSSVAPRRSPDWPKITAITGESEVVVSAASVSPRSGVAYSTFAPAAQPGERRKLLSASSVMKNSTWAYCWAPICSPPEPRTIE
;
A
#
# COMPACT_ATOMS: atom_id res chain seq x y z
N ASN A 1 -23.47 -45.20 -60.54
CA ASN A 1 -23.31 -44.31 -59.37
C ASN A 1 -21.84 -44.12 -59.09
N THR A 2 -21.25 -43.11 -59.72
CA THR A 2 -19.93 -42.61 -59.31
C THR A 2 -20.12 -41.96 -57.93
N PRO A 3 -19.36 -42.32 -56.90
CA PRO A 3 -19.44 -41.62 -55.62
C PRO A 3 -19.20 -40.12 -55.89
N ALA A 4 -20.03 -39.25 -55.30
CA ALA A 4 -19.79 -37.82 -55.33
C ALA A 4 -18.36 -37.59 -54.83
N ALA A 5 -17.52 -36.98 -55.65
CA ALA A 5 -16.17 -36.62 -55.22
C ALA A 5 -16.32 -35.76 -53.97
N SER A 6 -15.62 -36.14 -52.89
CA SER A 6 -15.39 -35.25 -51.76
C SER A 6 -14.87 -33.94 -52.32
N GLN A 7 -15.58 -32.83 -52.08
CA GLN A 7 -15.07 -31.51 -52.43
C GLN A 7 -14.05 -31.14 -51.37
N ASP A 8 -12.78 -31.36 -51.70
CA ASP A 8 -11.69 -31.04 -50.78
C ASP A 8 -11.54 -29.51 -50.67
N MET A 9 -11.57 -29.02 -49.44
CA MET A 9 -11.50 -27.60 -49.11
C MET A 9 -10.21 -27.32 -48.35
N ASN A 10 -9.57 -26.20 -48.69
CA ASN A 10 -8.41 -25.68 -47.98
C ASN A 10 -8.81 -24.41 -47.23
N ILE A 11 -8.29 -24.26 -46.03
CA ILE A 11 -8.44 -23.04 -45.24
C ILE A 11 -7.07 -22.44 -44.93
N ALA A 12 -6.98 -21.12 -44.95
CA ALA A 12 -5.77 -20.39 -44.62
C ALA A 12 -6.08 -19.14 -43.82
N LEU A 13 -5.27 -18.88 -42.78
CA LEU A 13 -5.37 -17.73 -41.89
C LEU A 13 -4.31 -16.69 -42.25
N TYR A 14 -4.68 -15.42 -42.22
CA TYR A 14 -3.81 -14.29 -42.59
C TYR A 14 -3.95 -13.14 -41.58
N ARG A 15 -2.89 -12.34 -41.44
CA ARG A 15 -2.94 -11.04 -40.73
C ARG A 15 -3.36 -9.88 -41.65
N ASP A 16 -3.04 -10.02 -42.93
CA ASP A 16 -3.37 -9.11 -44.02
C ASP A 16 -3.87 -9.99 -45.18
N PRO A 17 -5.02 -9.70 -45.83
CA PRO A 17 -5.54 -10.50 -46.93
C PRO A 17 -4.57 -10.73 -48.09
N THR A 18 -3.59 -9.84 -48.25
CA THR A 18 -2.53 -9.91 -49.27
C THR A 18 -1.18 -10.39 -48.73
N GLY A 19 -1.09 -10.57 -47.41
CA GLY A 19 0.11 -10.96 -46.71
C GLY A 19 0.42 -12.46 -46.78
N PRO A 20 1.50 -12.89 -46.13
CA PRO A 20 1.84 -14.30 -46.03
C PRO A 20 0.79 -15.08 -45.21
N ILE A 21 0.63 -16.35 -45.54
CA ILE A 21 -0.19 -17.30 -44.76
C ILE A 21 0.44 -17.49 -43.38
N LEU A 22 -0.37 -17.36 -42.34
CA LEU A 22 0.03 -17.62 -40.95
C LEU A 22 -0.13 -19.10 -40.57
N ALA A 23 -1.26 -19.69 -40.99
CA ALA A 23 -1.58 -21.09 -40.77
C ALA A 23 -2.50 -21.59 -41.88
N ALA A 24 -2.44 -22.88 -42.21
CA ALA A 24 -3.33 -23.49 -43.20
C ALA A 24 -3.73 -24.91 -42.78
N GLY A 25 -4.95 -25.30 -43.12
CA GLY A 25 -5.49 -26.65 -42.98
C GLY A 25 -5.95 -27.21 -44.32
N ARG A 26 -6.03 -28.54 -44.44
CA ARG A 26 -6.49 -29.28 -45.62
C ARG A 26 -7.60 -30.26 -45.23
N GLU A 27 -8.69 -30.33 -45.99
CA GLU A 27 -9.76 -31.33 -45.83
C GLU A 27 -10.45 -31.31 -44.44
N THR A 28 -11.60 -30.62 -44.30
CA THR A 28 -12.38 -30.56 -43.02
C THR A 28 -11.57 -30.15 -41.77
N ASP A 29 -10.47 -29.45 -41.97
CA ASP A 29 -9.48 -29.21 -40.93
C ASP A 29 -9.84 -28.07 -39.99
N THR A 30 -9.40 -28.21 -38.74
CA THR A 30 -9.37 -27.15 -37.72
C THR A 30 -8.03 -26.41 -37.78
N ILE A 31 -8.03 -25.08 -37.84
CA ILE A 31 -6.82 -24.27 -37.62
C ILE A 31 -6.77 -23.88 -36.14
N ASN A 32 -5.74 -24.35 -35.43
CA ASN A 32 -5.39 -23.85 -34.10
C ASN A 32 -4.25 -22.83 -34.24
N TYR A 33 -4.50 -21.58 -33.87
CA TYR A 33 -3.51 -20.50 -33.99
C TYR A 33 -3.50 -19.64 -32.73
N LEU A 34 -2.32 -19.42 -32.16
CA LEU A 34 -2.15 -18.54 -31.00
C LEU A 34 -2.05 -17.09 -31.50
N ALA A 35 -3.19 -16.41 -31.57
CA ALA A 35 -3.27 -15.03 -32.05
C ALA A 35 -2.79 -14.04 -30.97
N SER A 36 -2.08 -13.00 -31.39
CA SER A 36 -2.01 -11.73 -30.64
C SER A 36 -3.20 -10.84 -31.01
N ASP A 37 -3.48 -9.83 -30.21
CA ASP A 37 -4.52 -8.84 -30.51
C ASP A 37 -4.42 -8.29 -31.94
N GLY A 38 -5.57 -8.18 -32.60
CA GLY A 38 -5.71 -7.64 -33.94
C GLY A 38 -6.73 -8.37 -34.81
N THR A 39 -6.84 -7.89 -36.05
CA THR A 39 -7.75 -8.47 -37.05
C THR A 39 -7.06 -9.60 -37.81
N TYR A 40 -7.78 -10.71 -38.00
CA TYR A 40 -7.34 -11.83 -38.81
C TYR A 40 -8.36 -12.14 -39.90
N TYR A 41 -7.88 -12.70 -40.99
CA TYR A 41 -8.67 -13.04 -42.16
C TYR A 41 -8.56 -14.53 -42.43
N LEU A 42 -9.69 -15.21 -42.53
CA LEU A 42 -9.76 -16.59 -42.96
C LEU A 42 -10.16 -16.65 -44.43
N ARG A 43 -9.36 -17.33 -45.25
CA ARG A 43 -9.66 -17.60 -46.65
C ARG A 43 -10.01 -19.07 -46.80
N VAL A 44 -11.19 -19.36 -47.33
CA VAL A 44 -11.65 -20.71 -47.67
C VAL A 44 -11.55 -20.86 -49.19
N ILE A 45 -10.80 -21.87 -49.66
CA ILE A 45 -10.49 -22.08 -51.07
C ILE A 45 -10.81 -23.53 -51.44
N TRP A 46 -11.40 -23.73 -52.61
CA TRP A 46 -11.55 -25.07 -53.15
C TRP A 46 -10.16 -25.63 -53.50
N ALA A 47 -9.79 -26.78 -52.93
CA ALA A 47 -8.45 -27.35 -53.12
C ALA A 47 -8.09 -27.61 -54.59
N GLN A 48 -9.09 -27.89 -55.43
CA GLN A 48 -8.91 -28.08 -56.87
C GLN A 48 -8.58 -26.78 -57.63
N TYR A 49 -8.94 -25.62 -57.08
CA TYR A 49 -8.74 -24.30 -57.69
C TYR A 49 -8.03 -23.36 -56.70
N PRO A 50 -6.77 -23.63 -56.34
CA PRO A 50 -6.04 -22.89 -55.31
C PRO A 50 -5.77 -21.42 -55.70
N ASP A 51 -5.79 -21.13 -57.01
CA ASP A 51 -5.67 -19.78 -57.57
C ASP A 51 -6.98 -18.99 -57.54
N GLY A 52 -8.10 -19.62 -57.16
CA GLY A 52 -9.42 -19.02 -57.16
C GLY A 52 -10.11 -19.02 -58.53
N ASN A 53 -9.52 -19.63 -59.56
CA ASN A 53 -10.11 -19.72 -60.91
C ASN A 53 -11.10 -20.87 -61.02
N HIS A 54 -12.11 -20.83 -60.15
CA HIS A 54 -13.17 -21.81 -60.09
C HIS A 54 -14.23 -21.55 -61.19
N PRO A 55 -14.82 -22.59 -61.84
CA PRO A 55 -15.82 -22.41 -62.89
C PRO A 55 -17.00 -21.51 -62.53
N ASP A 56 -17.36 -20.60 -63.44
CA ASP A 56 -18.52 -19.73 -63.25
C ASP A 56 -19.80 -20.54 -63.01
N GLY A 57 -20.55 -20.15 -61.97
CA GLY A 57 -21.86 -20.72 -61.66
C GLY A 57 -21.85 -22.00 -60.83
N ALA A 58 -20.68 -22.56 -60.47
CA ALA A 58 -20.65 -23.62 -59.46
C ALA A 58 -20.67 -23.02 -58.03
N THR A 59 -21.59 -23.52 -57.23
CA THR A 59 -21.80 -23.10 -55.84
C THR A 59 -21.30 -24.20 -54.93
N TYR A 60 -20.61 -23.83 -53.85
CA TYR A 60 -20.26 -24.74 -52.77
C TYR A 60 -20.83 -24.22 -51.45
N THR A 61 -21.27 -25.15 -50.62
CA THR A 61 -21.84 -24.87 -49.30
C THR A 61 -20.87 -25.39 -48.25
N TYR A 62 -20.55 -24.56 -47.28
CA TYR A 62 -19.71 -24.93 -46.14
C TYR A 62 -20.35 -24.38 -44.86
N SER A 63 -20.07 -25.05 -43.75
CA SER A 63 -20.26 -24.49 -42.41
C SER A 63 -18.90 -24.05 -41.89
N LEU A 64 -18.84 -22.83 -41.36
CA LEU A 64 -17.65 -22.31 -40.68
C LEU A 64 -18.00 -22.16 -39.21
N ASP A 65 -17.23 -22.82 -38.36
CA ASP A 65 -17.25 -22.63 -36.91
C ASP A 65 -15.97 -21.90 -36.51
N VAL A 66 -16.11 -20.84 -35.73
CA VAL A 66 -14.98 -20.00 -35.29
C VAL A 66 -15.07 -19.86 -33.79
N ASP A 67 -14.17 -20.54 -33.10
CA ASP A 67 -13.95 -20.37 -31.67
C ASP A 67 -12.92 -19.25 -31.46
N LEU A 68 -13.41 -18.04 -31.15
CA LEU A 68 -12.57 -16.91 -30.81
C LEU A 68 -12.40 -16.83 -29.30
N PRO A 69 -11.21 -16.44 -28.80
CA PRO A 69 -11.06 -16.09 -27.40
C PRO A 69 -12.03 -14.95 -27.05
N GLU A 70 -12.99 -15.20 -26.15
CA GLU A 70 -13.93 -14.17 -25.68
C GLU A 70 -13.15 -13.07 -24.95
N GLU A 71 -13.32 -11.81 -25.33
CA GLU A 71 -12.71 -10.69 -24.60
C GLU A 71 -13.06 -10.81 -23.11
N MET A 72 -12.06 -10.88 -22.25
CA MET A 72 -12.30 -10.96 -20.80
C MET A 72 -13.08 -9.72 -20.39
N PRO A 73 -14.26 -9.85 -19.77
CA PRO A 73 -14.96 -8.70 -19.26
C PRO A 73 -14.09 -8.07 -18.17
N SER A 74 -13.48 -6.92 -18.47
CA SER A 74 -12.72 -6.15 -17.51
C SER A 74 -13.62 -5.78 -16.33
N ASP A 75 -13.14 -6.01 -15.11
CA ASP A 75 -13.79 -5.53 -13.88
C ASP A 75 -13.49 -4.05 -13.59
N GLY A 76 -12.70 -3.41 -14.46
CA GLY A 76 -12.33 -2.01 -14.41
C GLY A 76 -11.03 -1.72 -13.67
N ASN A 77 -10.28 -2.72 -13.18
CA ASN A 77 -9.03 -2.50 -12.43
C ASN A 77 -7.81 -3.27 -12.96
N ASP A 78 -7.85 -3.75 -14.20
CA ASP A 78 -6.78 -4.62 -14.76
C ASP A 78 -5.45 -3.91 -15.09
N THR A 79 -5.36 -2.58 -14.92
CA THR A 79 -4.16 -1.77 -15.22
C THR A 79 -3.77 -0.86 -14.05
N LEU A 80 -2.51 -0.40 -14.05
CA LEU A 80 -2.03 0.53 -13.02
C LEU A 80 -2.81 1.85 -13.04
N GLU A 81 -3.17 2.33 -14.24
CA GLU A 81 -3.95 3.56 -14.43
C GLU A 81 -5.40 3.44 -13.96
N THR A 82 -5.96 2.23 -13.99
CA THR A 82 -7.35 1.95 -13.57
C THR A 82 -7.44 1.34 -12.17
N ALA A 83 -6.34 1.37 -11.42
CA ALA A 83 -6.25 0.75 -10.10
C ALA A 83 -7.35 1.23 -9.13
N THR A 84 -8.00 0.28 -8.46
CA THR A 84 -9.07 0.58 -7.50
C THR A 84 -8.49 1.18 -6.22
N PRO A 85 -8.98 2.34 -5.75
CA PRO A 85 -8.49 2.93 -4.50
C PRO A 85 -8.93 2.09 -3.29
N ILE A 86 -7.97 1.70 -2.45
CA ILE A 86 -8.23 1.11 -1.13
C ILE A 86 -8.10 2.19 -0.07
N THR A 87 -9.20 2.46 0.63
CA THR A 87 -9.23 3.40 1.75
C THR A 87 -9.40 2.67 3.08
N GLY A 88 -8.50 2.95 4.02
CA GLY A 88 -8.61 2.45 5.41
C GLY A 88 -7.91 1.11 5.65
N SER A 89 -8.28 0.46 6.76
CA SER A 89 -7.72 -0.81 7.21
C SER A 89 -8.81 -1.86 7.33
N GLY A 90 -8.48 -3.13 7.10
CA GLY A 90 -9.42 -4.23 7.28
C GLY A 90 -9.20 -5.34 6.26
N THR A 91 -10.17 -6.24 6.17
CA THR A 91 -10.20 -7.33 5.19
C THR A 91 -11.40 -7.14 4.28
N THR A 92 -11.17 -7.15 2.98
CA THR A 92 -12.19 -7.07 1.92
C THR A 92 -12.12 -8.31 1.05
N ILE A 93 -13.25 -8.66 0.42
CA ILE A 93 -13.35 -9.79 -0.51
C ILE A 93 -13.47 -9.22 -1.92
N HIS A 94 -12.70 -9.78 -2.84
CA HIS A 94 -12.61 -9.35 -4.23
C HIS A 94 -12.81 -10.54 -5.17
N SER A 95 -13.33 -10.22 -6.34
CA SER A 95 -13.46 -11.10 -7.49
C SER A 95 -13.08 -10.27 -8.70
N GLY A 96 -12.08 -10.71 -9.45
CA GLY A 96 -11.50 -9.95 -10.57
C GLY A 96 -11.13 -10.81 -11.76
N THR A 97 -10.62 -10.18 -12.81
CA THR A 97 -10.47 -10.75 -14.17
C THR A 97 -9.02 -10.96 -14.58
N GLY A 98 -8.29 -11.69 -13.74
CA GLY A 98 -6.96 -12.24 -14.05
C GLY A 98 -5.80 -11.42 -13.47
N VAL A 99 -5.89 -10.09 -13.52
CA VAL A 99 -4.97 -9.16 -12.86
C VAL A 99 -5.79 -8.05 -12.24
N ASP A 100 -5.58 -7.79 -10.95
CA ASP A 100 -6.25 -6.69 -10.27
C ASP A 100 -5.21 -5.70 -9.72
N TRP A 101 -5.43 -4.41 -9.97
CA TRP A 101 -4.62 -3.34 -9.42
C TRP A 101 -5.36 -2.54 -8.35
N TYR A 102 -4.65 -2.24 -7.27
CA TYR A 102 -5.13 -1.41 -6.18
C TYR A 102 -4.22 -0.24 -5.92
N ARG A 103 -4.80 0.94 -5.69
CA ARG A 103 -4.10 2.17 -5.34
C ARG A 103 -4.21 2.43 -3.84
N ILE A 104 -3.07 2.71 -3.21
CA ILE A 104 -2.95 3.00 -1.78
C ILE A 104 -2.30 4.36 -1.60
N ASP A 105 -3.04 5.30 -1.03
CA ASP A 105 -2.51 6.58 -0.58
C ASP A 105 -2.14 6.47 0.90
N THR A 106 -0.85 6.58 1.22
CA THR A 106 -0.37 6.36 2.58
C THR A 106 0.59 7.45 3.04
N LEU A 107 0.66 7.61 4.35
CA LEU A 107 1.72 8.39 4.99
C LEU A 107 2.95 7.50 5.20
N SER A 108 4.09 8.13 5.44
CA SER A 108 5.30 7.44 5.90
C SER A 108 5.02 6.60 7.15
N GLY A 109 5.36 5.32 7.08
CA GLY A 109 4.96 4.35 8.09
C GLY A 109 5.03 2.91 7.59
N GLU A 110 4.83 1.97 8.50
CA GLU A 110 4.83 0.55 8.17
C GLU A 110 3.43 0.10 7.73
N MET A 111 3.39 -0.70 6.68
CA MET A 111 2.18 -1.25 6.09
C MET A 111 2.34 -2.75 5.96
N SER A 112 1.27 -3.48 6.28
CA SER A 112 1.21 -4.93 6.12
C SER A 112 0.04 -5.30 5.23
N PHE A 113 0.31 -6.18 4.26
CA PHE A 113 -0.64 -6.66 3.28
C PHE A 113 -0.68 -8.18 3.33
N SER A 114 -1.88 -8.75 3.21
CA SER A 114 -2.03 -10.19 3.00
C SER A 114 -3.12 -10.49 1.98
N VAL A 115 -2.84 -11.43 1.08
CA VAL A 115 -3.78 -11.95 0.08
C VAL A 115 -4.05 -13.41 0.37
N THR A 116 -5.32 -13.79 0.52
CA THR A 116 -5.74 -15.19 0.68
C THR A 116 -6.73 -15.57 -0.40
N PRO A 117 -6.38 -16.48 -1.34
CA PRO A 117 -7.28 -17.03 -2.33
C PRO A 117 -8.47 -17.72 -1.66
N THR A 118 -9.70 -17.45 -2.13
CA THR A 118 -10.91 -18.10 -1.62
C THR A 118 -11.25 -19.35 -2.41
N ALA A 119 -10.82 -19.44 -3.68
CA ALA A 119 -11.07 -20.57 -4.58
C ALA A 119 -9.88 -21.55 -4.72
N GLY A 120 -8.89 -21.52 -3.80
CA GLY A 120 -7.72 -22.41 -3.84
C GLY A 120 -6.75 -22.12 -5.00
N GLN A 121 -6.88 -20.97 -5.64
CA GLN A 121 -6.00 -20.51 -6.72
C GLN A 121 -4.61 -20.16 -6.17
N ASN A 122 -3.56 -20.41 -6.95
CA ASN A 122 -2.20 -20.00 -6.58
C ASN A 122 -1.96 -18.53 -6.95
N LEU A 123 -2.45 -17.60 -6.14
CA LEU A 123 -2.28 -16.17 -6.40
C LEU A 123 -0.93 -15.66 -5.86
N ASN A 124 -0.37 -14.70 -6.59
CA ASN A 124 0.78 -13.89 -6.19
C ASN A 124 0.37 -12.42 -6.16
N PHE A 125 1.15 -11.62 -5.45
CA PHE A 125 0.97 -10.18 -5.50
C PHE A 125 2.29 -9.42 -5.31
N THR A 126 2.35 -8.22 -5.85
CA THR A 126 3.52 -7.33 -5.79
C THR A 126 3.11 -5.91 -5.40
N LEU A 127 3.97 -5.24 -4.64
CA LEU A 127 3.86 -3.84 -4.30
C LEU A 127 4.76 -3.03 -5.25
N HIS A 128 4.23 -1.93 -5.77
CA HIS A 128 4.87 -1.04 -6.73
C HIS A 128 4.85 0.40 -6.21
N ASN A 129 5.82 1.20 -6.65
CA ASN A 129 5.79 2.66 -6.49
C ASN A 129 4.89 3.31 -7.56
N ALA A 130 4.78 4.64 -7.54
CA ALA A 130 4.00 5.41 -8.50
C ALA A 130 4.46 5.27 -9.96
N ASP A 131 5.74 4.96 -10.20
CA ASP A 131 6.29 4.71 -11.54
C ASP A 131 6.05 3.28 -12.04
N GLY A 132 5.34 2.44 -11.26
CA GLY A 132 5.11 1.03 -11.58
C GLY A 132 6.29 0.10 -11.33
N THR A 133 7.38 0.60 -10.71
CA THR A 133 8.54 -0.22 -10.33
C THR A 133 8.20 -1.10 -9.14
N ILE A 134 8.54 -2.40 -9.22
CA ILE A 134 8.33 -3.35 -8.12
C ILE A 134 9.23 -2.99 -6.95
N LEU A 135 8.61 -2.76 -5.78
CA LEU A 135 9.28 -2.54 -4.50
C LEU A 135 9.45 -3.84 -3.72
N ARG A 136 8.40 -4.67 -3.72
CA ARG A 136 8.38 -5.92 -2.94
C ARG A 136 7.37 -6.92 -3.52
N ALA A 137 7.61 -8.21 -3.31
CA ALA A 137 6.65 -9.27 -3.61
C ALA A 137 6.11 -9.88 -2.31
N GLY A 138 4.86 -10.35 -2.34
CA GLY A 138 4.30 -11.20 -1.30
C GLY A 138 5.17 -12.44 -1.12
N GLN A 139 5.50 -12.77 0.14
CA GLN A 139 6.29 -13.95 0.48
C GLN A 139 5.42 -15.08 1.02
N ASP A 140 6.06 -16.25 1.16
CA ASP A 140 5.58 -17.58 1.55
C ASP A 140 4.99 -18.46 0.44
N ALA A 141 5.71 -19.53 0.09
CA ALA A 141 5.32 -20.52 -0.93
C ALA A 141 4.53 -21.70 -0.37
N ALA A 142 4.43 -21.85 0.96
CA ALA A 142 3.87 -23.03 1.61
C ALA A 142 2.40 -22.90 2.01
N GLU A 143 1.84 -21.69 2.03
CA GLU A 143 0.45 -21.44 2.41
C GLU A 143 -0.34 -20.77 1.29
N ALA A 144 -1.66 -20.94 1.35
CA ALA A 144 -2.60 -20.26 0.47
C ALA A 144 -2.50 -18.73 0.64
N THR A 145 -2.27 -18.27 1.87
CA THR A 145 -2.08 -16.85 2.16
C THR A 145 -0.66 -16.39 1.84
N LYS A 146 -0.55 -15.29 1.11
CA LYS A 146 0.70 -14.55 0.86
C LYS A 146 0.69 -13.27 1.68
N ALA A 147 1.83 -12.86 2.22
CA ALA A 147 1.92 -11.60 2.98
C ALA A 147 3.21 -10.81 2.67
N LEU A 148 3.16 -9.49 2.88
CA LEU A 148 4.34 -8.65 2.92
C LEU A 148 4.16 -7.51 3.92
N ASP A 149 5.28 -7.10 4.51
CA ASP A 149 5.39 -5.85 5.25
C ASP A 149 6.27 -4.86 4.46
N TYR A 150 5.99 -3.57 4.55
CA TYR A 150 6.75 -2.53 3.85
C TYR A 150 6.77 -1.23 4.66
N LEU A 151 7.95 -0.61 4.77
CA LEU A 151 8.13 0.68 5.42
C LEU A 151 8.16 1.78 4.37
N ALA A 152 7.06 2.52 4.25
CA ALA A 152 7.01 3.74 3.44
C ALA A 152 7.89 4.82 4.09
N GLY A 153 8.96 5.22 3.40
CA GLY A 153 9.87 6.26 3.87
C GLY A 153 9.26 7.67 3.80
N THR A 154 8.33 7.87 2.87
CA THR A 154 7.68 9.15 2.57
C THR A 154 6.18 8.95 2.40
N ASP A 155 5.43 10.04 2.54
CA ASP A 155 4.01 10.10 2.20
C ASP A 155 3.91 10.02 0.67
N ASP A 156 3.28 8.97 0.14
CA ASP A 156 3.28 8.68 -1.31
C ASP A 156 2.12 7.74 -1.71
N THR A 157 1.95 7.56 -3.02
CA THR A 157 1.03 6.60 -3.64
C THR A 157 1.76 5.30 -3.99
N TYR A 158 1.19 4.19 -3.58
CA TYR A 158 1.66 2.85 -3.87
C TYR A 158 0.60 2.04 -4.59
N TYR A 159 1.04 1.03 -5.34
CA TYR A 159 0.14 0.18 -6.12
C TYR A 159 0.36 -1.29 -5.76
N LEU A 160 -0.73 -2.02 -5.53
CA LEU A 160 -0.71 -3.46 -5.30
C LEU A 160 -1.24 -4.15 -6.55
N LYS A 161 -0.46 -5.05 -7.13
CA LYS A 161 -0.89 -5.91 -8.24
C LYS A 161 -1.17 -7.31 -7.68
N VAL A 162 -2.39 -7.82 -7.84
CA VAL A 162 -2.76 -9.20 -7.51
C VAL A 162 -2.97 -9.95 -8.82
N PHE A 163 -2.41 -11.15 -8.94
CA PHE A 163 -2.46 -11.90 -10.19
C PHE A 163 -2.29 -13.40 -9.97
N TRP A 164 -2.66 -14.18 -10.97
CA TRP A 164 -2.44 -15.63 -10.92
C TRP A 164 -0.95 -15.95 -11.15
N ALA A 165 -0.30 -16.69 -10.24
CA ALA A 165 1.14 -16.94 -10.31
C ALA A 165 1.62 -17.56 -11.63
N ARG A 166 0.76 -18.36 -12.30
CA ARG A 166 1.06 -18.97 -13.59
C ARG A 166 0.99 -17.97 -14.76
N TYR A 167 0.21 -16.90 -14.61
CA TYR A 167 -0.08 -15.93 -15.65
C TYR A 167 0.03 -14.51 -15.07
N PRO A 168 1.25 -14.00 -14.89
CA PRO A 168 1.48 -12.72 -14.23
C PRO A 168 0.93 -11.51 -14.99
N ASP A 169 0.63 -11.69 -16.27
CA ASP A 169 0.18 -10.63 -17.18
C ASP A 169 -1.29 -10.78 -17.59
N GLY A 170 -2.04 -11.69 -16.95
CA GLY A 170 -3.45 -11.94 -17.26
C GLY A 170 -3.74 -13.42 -17.42
N ALA A 171 -4.73 -13.92 -16.69
CA ALA A 171 -5.19 -15.29 -16.82
C ALA A 171 -5.86 -15.53 -18.20
N PRO A 172 -5.87 -16.77 -18.72
CA PRO A 172 -6.67 -17.12 -19.88
C PRO A 172 -8.15 -16.80 -19.68
N ASN A 173 -8.86 -16.63 -20.79
CA ASN A 173 -10.24 -16.18 -20.77
C ASN A 173 -11.16 -17.14 -19.98
N GLY A 174 -12.14 -16.56 -19.29
CA GLY A 174 -13.08 -17.27 -18.41
C GLY A 174 -12.54 -17.60 -17.01
N VAL A 175 -11.33 -17.18 -16.67
CA VAL A 175 -10.75 -17.41 -15.33
C VAL A 175 -10.90 -16.16 -14.45
N THR A 176 -11.68 -16.28 -13.38
CA THR A 176 -11.75 -15.27 -12.32
C THR A 176 -10.66 -15.51 -11.28
N ILE A 177 -10.23 -14.45 -10.59
CA ILE A 177 -9.42 -14.55 -9.38
C ILE A 177 -10.25 -14.12 -8.17
N ASP A 178 -10.44 -15.01 -7.20
CA ASP A 178 -11.26 -14.76 -6.02
C ASP A 178 -10.39 -14.82 -4.77
N TYR A 179 -10.42 -13.76 -3.96
CA TYR A 179 -9.54 -13.64 -2.81
C TYR A 179 -10.05 -12.66 -1.75
N SER A 180 -9.45 -12.77 -0.57
CA SER A 180 -9.53 -11.73 0.45
C SER A 180 -8.22 -10.97 0.52
N LEU A 181 -8.32 -9.65 0.59
CA LEU A 181 -7.21 -8.73 0.74
C LEU A 181 -7.31 -8.08 2.12
N SER A 182 -6.25 -8.19 2.93
CA SER A 182 -6.14 -7.50 4.20
C SER A 182 -5.08 -6.41 4.12
N LEU A 183 -5.45 -5.21 4.53
CA LEU A 183 -4.56 -4.07 4.70
C LEU A 183 -4.53 -3.67 6.17
N ARG A 184 -3.34 -3.66 6.76
CA ARG A 184 -3.10 -3.17 8.11
C ARG A 184 -2.02 -2.09 8.08
N PRO A 185 -2.38 -0.81 8.24
CA PRO A 185 -1.40 0.18 8.63
C PRO A 185 -0.94 -0.19 10.03
N LEU A 186 0.34 -0.55 10.17
CA LEU A 186 0.98 -0.61 11.47
C LEU A 186 1.15 0.85 11.86
N VAL A 187 0.17 1.37 12.61
CA VAL A 187 0.27 2.69 13.23
C VAL A 187 1.45 2.59 14.17
N GLN A 188 2.63 2.94 13.66
CA GLN A 188 3.70 3.42 14.50
C GLN A 188 3.10 4.69 15.08
N LEU A 189 2.71 4.63 16.36
CA LEU A 189 2.37 5.79 17.16
C LEU A 189 3.60 6.70 17.15
N ARG A 190 3.82 7.41 16.04
CA ARG A 190 4.65 8.58 16.03
C ARG A 190 3.86 9.54 16.87
N CYS A 191 4.35 9.72 18.08
CA CYS A 191 4.06 10.87 18.90
C CYS A 191 4.52 12.10 18.09
N ARG A 192 3.73 12.50 17.09
CA ARG A 192 3.79 13.84 16.52
C ARG A 192 3.45 14.74 17.72
N ASP A 193 4.44 15.53 18.14
CA ASP A 193 4.51 16.36 19.35
C ASP A 193 5.17 15.77 20.63
N GLN A 194 6.07 14.79 20.50
CA GLN A 194 7.18 14.74 21.47
C GLN A 194 8.34 15.58 20.97
N GLY A 195 8.29 16.88 21.31
CA GLY A 195 9.51 17.65 21.44
C GLY A 195 10.53 16.84 22.24
N MET A 196 11.79 16.80 21.77
CA MET A 196 12.89 16.09 22.42
C MET A 196 12.79 16.21 23.95
N MET A 197 12.46 15.11 24.63
CA MET A 197 12.50 15.06 26.08
C MET A 197 13.96 15.09 26.51
N ARG A 198 14.49 16.28 26.81
CA ARG A 198 15.78 16.43 27.48
C ARG A 198 15.59 16.24 28.97
N VAL A 199 16.03 15.10 29.48
CA VAL A 199 16.07 14.81 30.93
C VAL A 199 17.33 15.46 31.50
N TYR A 200 17.18 16.54 32.26
CA TYR A 200 18.27 17.10 33.06
C TYR A 200 18.22 16.50 34.46
N PHE A 201 19.27 15.77 34.84
CA PHE A 201 19.47 15.37 36.23
C PHE A 201 20.06 16.55 36.98
N VAL A 202 19.28 17.14 37.89
CA VAL A 202 19.78 18.17 38.81
C VAL A 202 20.10 17.49 40.15
N PRO A 203 21.37 17.48 40.61
CA PRO A 203 21.72 16.99 41.93
C PRO A 203 20.98 17.78 43.01
N SER A 204 20.35 17.11 43.98
CA SER A 204 19.49 17.74 44.99
C SER A 204 20.22 18.57 46.06
N SER A 205 21.47 18.98 45.84
CA SER A 205 22.30 19.61 46.86
C SER A 205 22.10 21.14 46.99
N VAL A 206 21.20 21.75 46.20
CA VAL A 206 20.85 23.17 46.33
C VAL A 206 19.33 23.33 46.22
N ALA A 207 18.62 23.26 47.34
CA ALA A 207 17.20 23.60 47.38
C ALA A 207 17.03 25.13 47.24
N PRO A 208 16.33 25.64 46.20
CA PRO A 208 16.02 27.07 46.11
C PRO A 208 15.06 27.46 47.23
N ARG A 209 15.36 28.55 47.94
CA ARG A 209 14.57 29.05 49.10
C ARG A 209 13.18 29.62 48.74
N ARG A 210 12.78 29.57 47.47
CA ARG A 210 11.45 29.95 46.98
C ARG A 210 11.00 28.97 45.91
N SER A 211 9.88 28.31 46.17
CA SER A 211 9.10 27.60 45.15
C SER A 211 8.70 28.60 44.07
N PRO A 212 8.92 28.33 42.77
CA PRO A 212 8.15 29.00 41.73
C PRO A 212 6.67 28.63 41.94
N ASP A 213 5.78 29.61 41.88
CA ASP A 213 4.34 29.32 41.74
C ASP A 213 4.13 28.79 40.32
N TRP A 214 3.89 27.49 40.20
CA TRP A 214 3.64 26.85 38.91
C TRP A 214 2.16 26.97 38.55
N PRO A 215 1.82 27.38 37.31
CA PRO A 215 0.42 27.44 36.88
C PRO A 215 -0.18 26.03 36.86
N LYS A 216 -1.33 25.86 37.51
CA LYS A 216 -2.12 24.63 37.47
C LYS A 216 -2.87 24.58 36.14
N ILE A 217 -2.50 23.64 35.27
CA ILE A 217 -3.20 23.38 34.01
C ILE A 217 -4.22 22.26 34.27
N THR A 218 -5.48 22.49 33.90
CA THR A 218 -6.54 21.48 33.93
C THR A 218 -6.94 21.18 32.50
N ALA A 219 -6.71 19.95 32.03
CA ALA A 219 -7.18 19.51 30.72
C ALA A 219 -8.58 18.90 30.86
N ILE A 220 -9.49 19.30 29.98
CA ILE A 220 -10.82 18.69 29.85
C ILE A 220 -10.86 18.06 28.46
N THR A 221 -11.00 16.73 28.39
CA THR A 221 -11.17 15.99 27.14
C THR A 221 -12.64 16.02 26.74
N GLY A 222 -12.95 16.76 25.68
CA GLY A 222 -14.15 16.59 24.87
C GLY A 222 -13.76 16.10 23.47
N GLU A 223 -14.66 15.37 22.82
CA GLU A 223 -14.45 14.85 21.46
C GLU A 223 -14.19 16.01 20.50
N SER A 224 -12.93 16.16 20.09
CA SER A 224 -12.45 17.01 18.99
C SER A 224 -12.07 18.49 19.25
N GLU A 225 -11.67 18.90 20.46
CA GLU A 225 -10.72 20.03 20.62
C GLU A 225 -10.15 20.12 22.05
N VAL A 226 -8.84 20.44 22.19
CA VAL A 226 -8.20 20.72 23.49
C VAL A 226 -7.95 22.23 23.60
N VAL A 227 -8.74 22.92 24.42
CA VAL A 227 -8.52 24.34 24.74
C VAL A 227 -7.66 24.45 26.01
N VAL A 228 -6.48 25.06 25.89
CA VAL A 228 -5.59 25.32 27.04
C VAL A 228 -5.63 26.81 27.39
N SER A 229 -6.19 27.14 28.56
CA SER A 229 -6.21 28.50 29.10
C SER A 229 -5.20 28.63 30.23
N ALA A 230 -4.28 29.59 30.13
CA ALA A 230 -3.35 29.95 31.21
C ALA A 230 -3.67 31.35 31.74
N ALA A 231 -3.89 31.46 33.05
CA ALA A 231 -4.04 32.76 33.71
C ALA A 231 -2.66 33.35 34.02
N SER A 232 -2.37 34.56 33.54
CA SER A 232 -1.16 35.28 33.92
C SER A 232 -1.33 35.87 35.32
N VAL A 233 -0.43 35.50 36.24
CA VAL A 233 -0.38 36.12 37.58
C VAL A 233 0.83 37.05 37.61
N SER A 234 0.59 38.35 37.76
CA SER A 234 1.66 39.35 37.92
C SER A 234 2.29 39.24 39.31
N PRO A 235 3.64 39.26 39.43
CA PRO A 235 4.30 39.17 40.72
C PRO A 235 4.14 40.49 41.50
N ARG A 236 3.55 40.41 42.69
CA ARG A 236 3.46 41.51 43.65
C ARG A 236 4.74 41.50 44.51
N SER A 237 5.58 42.53 44.37
CA SER A 237 6.80 42.68 45.18
C SER A 237 6.46 43.01 46.62
N GLY A 238 6.77 42.10 47.56
CA GLY A 238 6.71 42.33 49.00
C GLY A 238 8.13 42.35 49.59
N VAL A 239 8.48 43.45 50.26
CA VAL A 239 9.74 43.63 51.00
C VAL A 239 9.66 42.88 52.33
N ALA A 240 10.65 42.04 52.64
CA ALA A 240 10.78 41.37 53.93
C ALA A 240 11.99 41.92 54.70
N TYR A 241 11.77 42.33 55.95
CA TYR A 241 12.83 42.73 56.88
C TYR A 241 13.44 41.52 57.58
N SER A 242 14.77 41.53 57.74
CA SER A 242 15.55 40.49 58.42
C SER A 242 15.71 40.83 59.90
N THR A 243 15.24 39.97 60.80
CA THR A 243 15.53 40.04 62.24
C THR A 243 16.65 39.07 62.63
N PHE A 244 17.42 39.50 63.63
CA PHE A 244 18.68 38.94 64.14
C PHE A 244 18.61 37.49 64.64
N ALA A 245 19.76 36.80 64.55
CA ALA A 245 20.03 35.52 65.17
C ALA A 245 20.41 35.65 66.66
N PRO A 246 20.06 34.68 67.53
CA PRO A 246 20.69 34.53 68.83
C PRO A 246 21.81 33.47 68.82
N ALA A 247 22.61 33.55 69.88
CA ALA A 247 23.96 33.03 70.05
C ALA A 247 24.11 31.49 70.15
N ALA A 248 25.37 31.09 69.95
CA ALA A 248 25.91 29.75 70.01
C ALA A 248 25.68 29.01 71.34
N GLN A 249 25.49 27.68 71.24
CA GLN A 249 25.75 26.74 72.33
C GLN A 249 26.70 25.61 71.86
N PRO A 250 27.60 25.12 72.73
CA PRO A 250 28.63 24.16 72.36
C PRO A 250 28.21 22.70 72.58
N GLY A 251 28.63 21.86 71.63
CA GLY A 251 29.16 20.51 71.83
C GLY A 251 28.36 19.49 72.64
N GLU A 252 27.64 18.61 71.95
CA GLU A 252 27.46 17.24 72.44
C GLU A 252 27.31 16.23 71.28
N ARG A 253 28.08 15.13 71.37
CA ARG A 253 28.05 13.98 70.45
C ARG A 253 26.74 13.20 70.65
N ARG A 254 26.03 12.90 69.56
CA ARG A 254 25.13 11.74 69.51
C ARG A 254 25.43 10.84 68.31
N LYS A 255 25.57 9.56 68.64
CA LYS A 255 25.80 8.41 67.77
C LYS A 255 24.58 8.15 66.87
N LEU A 256 24.90 7.74 65.64
CA LEU A 256 24.27 6.71 64.81
C LEU A 256 22.83 6.31 65.18
N LEU A 257 21.88 6.77 64.36
CA LEU A 257 20.69 5.98 64.03
C LEU A 257 20.47 6.04 62.53
N SER A 258 20.42 4.83 61.95
CA SER A 258 20.03 4.53 60.57
C SER A 258 18.65 5.10 60.27
N ALA A 259 18.51 5.83 59.17
CA ALA A 259 17.23 6.21 58.60
C ALA A 259 17.12 5.63 57.19
N SER A 260 16.18 4.70 57.09
CA SER A 260 15.70 3.97 55.92
C SER A 260 15.49 4.86 54.70
N SER A 261 15.89 4.37 53.53
CA SER A 261 15.59 4.98 52.23
C SER A 261 14.09 4.90 51.94
N VAL A 262 13.38 6.00 52.11
CA VAL A 262 12.05 6.20 51.51
C VAL A 262 12.24 7.07 50.27
N MET A 263 12.57 6.45 49.14
CA MET A 263 12.39 7.08 47.83
C MET A 263 11.00 6.75 47.32
N LYS A 264 10.05 7.65 47.55
CA LYS A 264 8.88 7.80 46.67
C LYS A 264 8.57 9.28 46.60
N ASN A 265 8.93 9.90 45.48
CA ASN A 265 8.19 10.95 44.79
C ASN A 265 9.05 11.46 43.64
N SER A 266 8.96 10.79 42.49
CA SER A 266 9.41 11.36 41.23
C SER A 266 8.41 12.44 40.84
N THR A 267 8.76 13.70 41.03
CA THR A 267 7.95 14.83 40.55
C THR A 267 8.37 15.13 39.11
N TRP A 268 7.42 15.00 38.18
CA TRP A 268 7.66 15.22 36.77
C TRP A 268 7.25 16.66 36.44
N ALA A 269 8.10 17.40 35.74
CA ALA A 269 7.80 18.75 35.28
C ALA A 269 7.93 18.81 33.76
N TYR A 270 6.91 19.36 33.11
CA TYR A 270 6.89 19.59 31.66
C TYR A 270 7.28 21.05 31.40
N CYS A 271 8.34 21.27 30.65
CA CYS A 271 8.74 22.60 30.22
C CYS A 271 8.44 22.75 28.72
N TRP A 272 7.39 23.48 28.40
CA TRP A 272 7.06 23.90 27.04
C TRP A 272 7.63 25.30 26.83
N ALA A 273 8.90 25.39 26.45
CA ALA A 273 9.49 26.63 25.98
C ALA A 273 9.59 26.57 24.46
N PRO A 274 9.09 27.57 23.71
CA PRO A 274 9.34 27.66 22.28
C PRO A 274 10.85 27.73 22.03
N ILE A 275 11.34 26.93 21.09
CA ILE A 275 12.71 27.09 20.58
C ILE A 275 12.71 28.37 19.75
N CYS A 276 13.20 29.46 20.33
CA CYS A 276 13.52 30.66 19.57
C CYS A 276 14.75 30.37 18.70
N SER A 277 14.55 30.22 17.39
CA SER A 277 15.65 30.26 16.43
C SER A 277 16.34 31.64 16.52
N PRO A 278 17.68 31.71 16.51
CA PRO A 278 18.38 32.98 16.46
C PRO A 278 18.04 33.71 15.15
N PRO A 279 17.87 35.05 15.17
CA PRO A 279 17.65 35.82 13.96
C PRO A 279 18.87 35.74 13.03
N GLU A 280 18.61 35.57 11.73
CA GLU A 280 19.66 35.57 10.71
C GLU A 280 20.47 36.88 10.72
N PRO A 281 21.78 36.83 10.48
CA PRO A 281 22.61 38.02 10.41
C PRO A 281 22.19 38.88 9.22
N ARG A 282 21.89 40.15 9.49
CA ARG A 282 21.63 41.14 8.44
C ARG A 282 22.92 41.45 7.70
N THR A 283 22.93 41.24 6.39
CA THR A 283 23.97 41.73 5.49
C THR A 283 23.88 43.25 5.44
N ILE A 284 24.98 43.93 5.74
CA ILE A 284 25.13 45.38 5.56
C ILE A 284 25.69 45.58 4.14
N GLU A 285 24.92 46.23 3.27
CA GLU A 285 25.41 46.84 2.02
C GLU A 285 25.94 48.25 2.28
#